data_AF-A0ABD4T6G9-F1
#
_entry.id   AF-A0ABD4T6G9-F1
#
_cell.length_a   1.000
_cell.length_b   1.000
_cell.length_c   1.000
_cell.angle_alpha   90.00
_cell.angle_beta   90.00
_cell.angle_gamma   90.00
#
_symmetry.space_group_name_H-M   'P 1'
#
loop_
_entity.id
_entity.type
_entity.pdbx_description
1 polymer ?
#
loop_
_entity_poly.entity_id
_entity_poly.type
_entity_poly.pdbx_seq_one_letter_code
_entity_poly.pdbx_strand_id
1 'polypeptide(L)'
;MRWFWIFGLKSNVIPHSIETLLFPMNKLFCRDLPLMSGYSTSTADHWRHYFLLDAEAKVKEPALLAQEIRLNRSTDPDPGPLPVAAQWPLVPDSELESIIQHQLQLAQGATQSFRAVPLAVRVELLRSYGRRLRENLEYWRQLTIQESYAYNAFLGSLEAILEIFQPSYLDMIQEWLSPTPRFGTAARIEHVPQGVFGVISPQNSSFPMLTQILHGAVLSANAVIVKPPHRLAIVALALVQDMNEFLQECGMPEGLISSLVYPNATTVMEHWLGLHGGPAKIDNLIFIGNSARREQILSLCHQGGIFNPIIELEGVDAAYVHHDLNAMDLQRAAQLIAHAKNLAAGQMCISLKRLYVHADIVDLFLHELAQAFQRYHPGSLLADDPYILGPSAWAAKLPQILENFESEGARVRWGGRRLNYWGQPDSQGGYIEPTLIDHVAPDSPLLKQEIFANILPIVRVTGNIDQVVNYINDCPFGIRTSIFAQDPQAIQTLTDTLRVGTLVINGNPLDCSIQIAGGRGQTTLDQNARIWPLDMSLRRVVTGGQNVHTLQEILHRSPPPRALISDPGGQPGSKPHASRQEQVV
;
A
#
# COMPACT_ATOMS: atom_id res chain seq x y z
N MET A 1 1.13 -27.64 -7.23
CA MET A 1 2.29 -27.95 -8.10
C MET A 1 2.08 -27.71 -9.61
N ARG A 2 0.98 -27.08 -10.08
CA ARG A 2 0.71 -26.87 -11.54
C ARG A 2 0.66 -25.40 -12.04
N TRP A 3 1.08 -24.41 -11.25
CA TRP A 3 0.99 -22.98 -11.63
C TRP A 3 2.34 -22.27 -11.86
N PHE A 4 3.48 -22.94 -11.68
CA PHE A 4 4.81 -22.34 -11.86
C PHE A 4 5.17 -22.00 -13.33
N TRP A 5 4.39 -22.44 -14.31
CA TRP A 5 4.71 -22.24 -15.74
C TRP A 5 4.30 -20.90 -16.33
N ILE A 6 3.50 -20.09 -15.62
CA ILE A 6 3.11 -18.74 -16.08
C ILE A 6 4.18 -17.70 -15.71
N PHE A 7 5.09 -18.01 -14.77
CA PHE A 7 5.97 -17.01 -14.15
C PHE A 7 7.47 -17.21 -14.39
N GLY A 8 7.90 -18.04 -15.35
CA GLY A 8 9.31 -18.09 -15.78
C GLY A 8 10.35 -18.51 -14.71
N LEU A 9 9.93 -18.89 -13.51
CA LEU A 9 10.81 -19.38 -12.46
C LEU A 9 11.13 -20.85 -12.72
N LYS A 10 12.37 -21.12 -13.13
CA LYS A 10 12.89 -22.49 -13.25
C LYS A 10 12.90 -23.16 -11.87
N SER A 11 12.05 -24.17 -11.72
CA SER A 11 12.16 -25.18 -10.67
C SER A 11 13.49 -25.92 -10.85
N ASN A 12 14.49 -25.63 -10.01
CA ASN A 12 15.57 -26.53 -9.56
C ASN A 12 16.80 -25.73 -9.11
N VAL A 13 16.69 -25.03 -7.97
CA VAL A 13 17.84 -24.77 -7.08
C VAL A 13 17.33 -24.73 -5.63
N ILE A 14 17.07 -25.91 -5.06
CA ILE A 14 17.04 -26.09 -3.60
C ILE A 14 18.04 -27.21 -3.31
N PRO A 15 19.25 -26.91 -2.83
CA PRO A 15 20.15 -27.95 -2.37
C PRO A 15 19.56 -28.61 -1.12
N HIS A 16 19.29 -29.91 -1.20
CA HIS A 16 18.97 -30.78 -0.07
C HIS A 16 20.19 -30.93 0.84
N SER A 17 20.42 -29.99 1.75
CA SER A 17 21.27 -30.20 2.94
C SER A 17 21.26 -29.02 3.91
N ILE A 18 20.13 -28.70 4.56
CA ILE A 18 20.15 -28.03 5.89
C ILE A 18 18.98 -28.62 6.71
N GLU A 19 19.03 -29.92 6.96
CA GLU A 19 18.12 -30.64 7.86
C GLU A 19 18.74 -30.89 9.24
N THR A 20 19.84 -30.20 9.61
CA THR A 20 20.60 -30.55 10.82
C THR A 20 20.93 -29.39 11.77
N LEU A 21 20.10 -28.33 11.78
CA LEU A 21 20.14 -27.30 12.82
C LEU A 21 18.75 -26.94 13.38
N LEU A 22 17.82 -27.90 13.33
CA LEU A 22 16.50 -27.80 13.97
C LEU A 22 16.50 -28.51 15.34
N PHE A 23 16.17 -27.72 16.36
CA PHE A 23 15.82 -28.02 17.76
C PHE A 23 16.97 -28.06 18.80
N PRO A 24 16.85 -27.29 19.92
CA PRO A 24 15.58 -26.96 20.59
C PRO A 24 15.27 -25.46 20.69
N MET A 25 14.30 -24.96 19.92
CA MET A 25 13.58 -23.69 20.22
C MET A 25 12.05 -23.88 20.25
N ASN A 26 11.59 -25.06 20.69
CA ASN A 26 10.16 -25.37 20.85
C ASN A 26 9.57 -24.90 22.20
N LYS A 27 9.95 -23.69 22.68
CA LYS A 27 9.47 -23.16 23.96
C LYS A 27 9.17 -21.65 24.00
N LEU A 28 8.75 -21.04 22.89
CA LEU A 28 8.31 -19.63 22.91
C LEU A 28 6.95 -19.32 22.28
N PHE A 29 6.19 -20.34 21.82
CA PHE A 29 4.80 -20.14 21.42
C PHE A 29 3.85 -20.55 22.56
N CYS A 30 3.46 -19.57 23.38
CA CYS A 30 2.21 -19.45 24.13
C CYS A 30 2.36 -18.35 25.21
N ARG A 31 2.13 -17.09 24.88
CA ARG A 31 1.75 -16.04 25.85
C ARG A 31 0.65 -15.21 25.17
N ASP A 32 -0.62 -15.45 25.49
CA ASP A 32 -1.38 -14.60 26.43
C ASP A 32 -0.96 -13.13 26.34
N LEU A 33 -1.60 -12.38 25.45
CA LEU A 33 -1.56 -10.92 25.42
C LEU A 33 -2.28 -10.38 26.67
N PRO A 34 -1.62 -9.63 27.57
CA PRO A 34 -2.31 -8.87 28.58
C PRO A 34 -2.77 -7.54 27.95
N LEU A 35 -4.07 -7.43 27.67
CA LEU A 35 -4.73 -6.13 27.52
C LEU A 35 -4.41 -5.28 28.75
N MET A 36 -3.88 -4.09 28.50
CA MET A 36 -3.48 -3.04 29.43
C MET A 36 -4.35 -2.96 30.69
N SER A 37 -3.74 -3.20 31.86
CA SER A 37 -4.31 -2.82 33.15
C SER A 37 -3.50 -1.68 33.73
N GLY A 38 -4.11 -0.50 33.84
CA GLY A 38 -3.61 0.55 34.72
C GLY A 38 -3.82 1.96 34.18
N TYR A 39 -5.03 2.52 34.36
CA TYR A 39 -5.21 3.88 34.86
C TYR A 39 -6.52 3.97 35.63
N SER A 40 -6.44 4.64 36.77
CA SER A 40 -7.43 4.77 37.84
C SER A 40 -8.64 5.61 37.44
N THR A 41 -9.81 5.17 37.86
CA THR A 41 -11.13 5.79 37.72
C THR A 41 -11.27 7.10 38.50
N SER A 42 -11.84 8.16 37.88
CA SER A 42 -12.93 8.93 38.49
C SER A 42 -13.56 9.96 37.52
N THR A 43 -14.90 10.03 37.56
CA THR A 43 -15.85 11.08 37.10
C THR A 43 -15.99 11.27 35.58
N ALA A 44 -16.98 10.64 34.93
CA ALA A 44 -18.41 10.99 34.83
C ALA A 44 -18.71 11.92 33.64
N ASP A 45 -19.60 11.42 32.77
CA ASP A 45 -20.33 12.08 31.69
C ASP A 45 -19.56 12.55 30.44
N HIS A 46 -19.63 11.72 29.37
CA HIS A 46 -20.25 12.07 28.07
C HIS A 46 -20.01 10.94 27.04
N TRP A 47 -20.76 9.84 27.17
CA TRP A 47 -20.90 8.84 26.11
C TRP A 47 -21.96 9.32 25.12
N ARG A 48 -21.56 9.72 23.91
CA ARG A 48 -22.50 9.90 22.78
C ARG A 48 -22.32 8.74 21.80
N HIS A 49 -23.23 7.79 21.88
CA HIS A 49 -23.29 6.61 21.03
C HIS A 49 -23.71 6.94 19.59
N TYR A 50 -23.03 6.34 18.60
CA TYR A 50 -23.66 5.91 17.34
C TYR A 50 -23.02 4.58 16.87
N PHE A 51 -23.85 3.53 16.89
CA PHE A 51 -23.72 2.13 16.41
C PHE A 51 -22.33 1.46 16.50
N LEU A 52 -22.01 0.79 17.61
CA LEU A 52 -22.36 -0.58 18.07
C LEU A 52 -21.76 -1.71 17.24
N LEU A 53 -20.59 -2.11 17.71
CA LEU A 53 -20.16 -3.48 17.78
C LEU A 53 -19.55 -3.59 19.20
N ASP A 54 -20.11 -4.43 20.08
CA ASP A 54 -19.86 -4.51 21.54
C ASP A 54 -18.77 -5.54 21.94
N ALA A 55 -18.08 -5.25 23.05
CA ALA A 55 -16.87 -5.90 23.56
C ALA A 55 -17.18 -6.91 24.66
N GLU A 56 -16.53 -8.07 24.64
CA GLU A 56 -15.80 -8.67 25.78
C GLU A 56 -15.37 -10.11 25.47
N ALA A 57 -14.05 -10.37 25.45
CA ALA A 57 -13.35 -11.52 26.07
C ALA A 57 -11.98 -11.76 25.40
N LYS A 58 -10.98 -12.01 26.27
CA LYS A 58 -9.56 -12.22 25.95
C LYS A 58 -9.34 -13.46 25.07
N VAL A 59 -8.41 -13.31 24.12
CA VAL A 59 -8.04 -14.33 23.15
C VAL A 59 -7.35 -15.51 23.82
N LYS A 60 -7.93 -16.69 23.60
CA LYS A 60 -7.24 -17.95 23.33
C LYS A 60 -8.23 -18.95 22.73
N GLU A 61 -8.43 -18.84 21.41
CA GLU A 61 -8.75 -19.88 20.43
C GLU A 61 -9.58 -19.36 19.22
N PRO A 62 -9.43 -19.98 18.03
CA PRO A 62 -9.79 -19.44 16.73
C PRO A 62 -11.29 -19.60 16.41
N ALA A 63 -12.08 -18.55 16.65
CA ALA A 63 -13.47 -18.44 16.21
C ALA A 63 -13.59 -18.09 14.72
N LEU A 64 -12.82 -18.78 13.87
CA LEU A 64 -12.84 -18.79 12.41
C LEU A 64 -14.20 -19.22 11.78
N LEU A 65 -15.28 -19.32 12.57
CA LEU A 65 -16.55 -19.94 12.18
C LEU A 65 -17.75 -18.97 12.22
N ALA A 66 -17.68 -17.80 12.87
CA ALA A 66 -18.87 -17.02 13.23
C ALA A 66 -19.34 -15.94 12.24
N GLN A 67 -18.52 -15.50 11.27
CA GLN A 67 -18.97 -14.55 10.22
C GLN A 67 -19.52 -15.23 8.96
N GLU A 68 -19.19 -16.50 8.73
CA GLU A 68 -19.98 -17.39 7.86
C GLU A 68 -21.45 -17.47 8.34
N ILE A 69 -21.73 -17.25 9.63
CA ILE A 69 -23.05 -17.44 10.27
C ILE A 69 -24.07 -16.31 9.99
N ARG A 70 -23.68 -15.10 9.54
CA ARG A 70 -24.64 -13.99 9.28
C ARG A 70 -24.94 -13.65 7.82
N LEU A 71 -23.96 -13.74 6.91
CA LEU A 71 -24.24 -13.66 5.47
C LEU A 71 -25.13 -14.83 4.98
N ASN A 72 -25.22 -15.90 5.79
CA ASN A 72 -26.08 -17.07 5.59
C ASN A 72 -27.58 -16.88 5.99
N ARG A 73 -28.01 -15.75 6.58
CA ARG A 73 -29.43 -15.53 6.91
C ARG A 73 -29.82 -14.06 6.88
N SER A 74 -30.48 -13.62 5.81
CA SER A 74 -31.69 -12.80 5.94
C SER A 74 -32.35 -12.54 4.57
N THR A 75 -33.42 -13.27 4.28
CA THR A 75 -34.54 -12.75 3.47
C THR A 75 -35.47 -11.86 4.32
N ASP A 76 -35.06 -11.53 5.55
CA ASP A 76 -35.77 -10.71 6.53
C ASP A 76 -35.38 -9.22 6.32
N PRO A 77 -36.34 -8.29 6.20
CA PRO A 77 -36.07 -6.88 5.94
C PRO A 77 -35.37 -6.12 7.09
N ASP A 78 -35.11 -6.75 8.25
CA ASP A 78 -34.38 -6.11 9.37
C ASP A 78 -33.49 -7.13 10.15
N PRO A 79 -32.22 -7.33 9.76
CA PRO A 79 -31.36 -8.42 10.27
C PRO A 79 -30.72 -8.15 11.66
N GLY A 80 -31.07 -7.05 12.33
CA GLY A 80 -30.38 -6.59 13.54
C GLY A 80 -28.90 -6.19 13.29
N PRO A 81 -28.18 -5.68 14.30
CA PRO A 81 -26.83 -5.13 14.13
C PRO A 81 -25.79 -6.24 13.89
N LEU A 82 -24.97 -6.13 12.82
CA LEU A 82 -23.92 -7.06 12.38
C LEU A 82 -22.95 -7.51 13.50
N PRO A 83 -22.21 -8.65 13.36
CA PRO A 83 -21.31 -9.10 14.41
C PRO A 83 -20.00 -8.32 14.32
N VAL A 84 -19.40 -8.12 15.49
CA VAL A 84 -18.20 -7.30 15.64
C VAL A 84 -17.02 -8.03 15.05
N ALA A 85 -16.39 -7.50 14.01
CA ALA A 85 -15.10 -8.05 13.57
C ALA A 85 -14.01 -7.71 14.60
N ALA A 86 -13.97 -6.45 15.05
CA ALA A 86 -13.07 -5.96 16.07
C ALA A 86 -13.56 -4.61 16.63
N GLN A 87 -13.04 -4.23 17.79
CA GLN A 87 -13.19 -2.89 18.35
C GLN A 87 -11.83 -2.34 18.74
N TRP A 88 -11.73 -1.03 18.69
CA TRP A 88 -10.58 -0.27 19.14
C TRP A 88 -11.08 1.04 19.76
N PRO A 89 -10.37 1.57 20.77
CA PRO A 89 -10.73 2.86 21.34
C PRO A 89 -10.58 3.95 20.28
N LEU A 90 -11.54 4.87 20.27
CA LEU A 90 -11.39 6.15 19.57
C LEU A 90 -10.78 7.15 20.53
N VAL A 91 -9.92 8.02 20.02
CA VAL A 91 -9.42 9.15 20.78
C VAL A 91 -10.59 10.11 21.09
N PRO A 92 -10.88 10.42 22.37
CA PRO A 92 -11.90 11.40 22.72
C PRO A 92 -11.52 12.81 22.28
N ASP A 93 -12.52 13.64 21.93
CA ASP A 93 -12.29 15.04 21.54
C ASP A 93 -11.53 15.84 22.61
N SER A 94 -11.85 15.60 23.89
CA SER A 94 -11.23 16.26 25.04
C SER A 94 -9.75 15.92 25.23
N GLU A 95 -9.29 14.82 24.65
CA GLU A 95 -7.91 14.32 24.80
C GLU A 95 -7.13 14.35 23.48
N LEU A 96 -7.76 14.73 22.37
CA LEU A 96 -7.17 14.65 21.04
C LEU A 96 -5.88 15.47 20.94
N GLU A 97 -5.91 16.72 21.42
CA GLU A 97 -4.74 17.59 21.37
C GLU A 97 -3.60 17.05 22.22
N SER A 98 -3.87 16.64 23.46
CA SER A 98 -2.83 16.14 24.38
C SER A 98 -2.19 14.85 23.85
N ILE A 99 -2.98 13.92 23.32
CA ILE A 99 -2.50 12.67 22.72
C ILE A 99 -1.66 12.97 21.48
N ILE A 100 -2.14 13.83 20.57
CA ILE A 100 -1.37 14.19 19.36
C ILE A 100 -0.05 14.85 19.73
N GLN A 101 -0.04 15.81 20.66
CA GLN A 101 1.18 16.49 21.08
C GLN A 101 2.17 15.54 21.75
N HIS A 102 1.69 14.61 22.57
CA HIS A 102 2.53 13.58 23.17
C HIS A 102 3.16 12.65 22.09
N GLN A 103 2.36 12.16 21.15
CA GLN A 103 2.85 11.31 20.05
C GLN A 103 3.87 12.04 19.17
N LEU A 104 3.63 13.32 18.85
CA LEU A 104 4.56 14.13 18.07
C LEU A 104 5.89 14.34 18.80
N GLN A 105 5.88 14.63 20.10
CA GLN A 105 7.10 14.78 20.89
C GLN A 105 7.91 13.48 20.94
N LEU A 106 7.26 12.35 21.16
CA LEU A 106 7.90 11.04 21.13
C LEU A 106 8.51 10.76 19.74
N ALA A 107 7.74 10.97 18.66
CA ALA A 107 8.19 10.75 17.29
C ALA A 107 9.38 11.65 16.90
N GLN A 108 9.39 12.90 17.35
CA GLN A 108 10.51 13.83 17.12
C GLN A 108 11.79 13.35 17.82
N GLY A 109 11.70 12.95 19.10
CA GLY A 109 12.83 12.38 19.83
C GLY A 109 13.34 11.07 19.25
N ALA A 110 12.41 10.21 18.82
CA ALA A 110 12.71 8.94 18.15
C ALA A 110 13.46 9.17 16.84
N THR A 111 12.99 10.10 16.01
CA THR A 111 13.62 10.46 14.73
C THR A 111 15.03 10.98 14.92
N GLN A 112 15.26 11.84 15.94
CA GLN A 112 16.59 12.37 16.22
C GLN A 112 17.60 11.25 16.55
N SER A 113 17.16 10.27 17.34
CA SER A 113 17.99 9.13 17.72
C SER A 113 18.18 8.16 16.55
N PHE A 114 17.10 7.86 15.83
CA PHE A 114 17.09 6.88 14.74
C PHE A 114 17.84 7.35 13.49
N ARG A 115 17.93 8.67 13.26
CA ARG A 115 18.78 9.24 12.21
C ARG A 115 20.25 8.84 12.34
N ALA A 116 20.73 8.55 13.54
CA ALA A 116 22.11 8.09 13.78
C ALA A 116 22.33 6.61 13.42
N VAL A 117 21.26 5.83 13.24
CA VAL A 117 21.35 4.42 12.84
C VAL A 117 21.80 4.33 11.38
N PRO A 118 22.92 3.64 11.07
CA PRO A 118 23.45 3.55 9.72
C PRO A 118 22.45 2.92 8.74
N LEU A 119 22.46 3.38 7.48
CA LEU A 119 21.58 2.86 6.42
C LEU A 119 21.68 1.33 6.29
N ALA A 120 22.89 0.76 6.34
CA ALA A 120 23.10 -0.69 6.26
C ALA A 120 22.40 -1.46 7.38
N VAL A 121 22.32 -0.89 8.59
CA VAL A 121 21.57 -1.49 9.71
C VAL A 121 20.08 -1.42 9.44
N ARG A 122 19.57 -0.28 8.95
CA ARG A 122 18.15 -0.11 8.59
C ARG A 122 17.71 -1.06 7.48
N VAL A 123 18.59 -1.33 6.51
CA VAL A 123 18.38 -2.34 5.47
C VAL A 123 18.28 -3.75 6.08
N GLU A 124 19.16 -4.11 7.01
CA GLU A 124 19.09 -5.44 7.65
C GLU A 124 17.89 -5.61 8.57
N LEU A 125 17.41 -4.54 9.22
CA LEU A 125 16.14 -4.53 9.94
C LEU A 125 15.00 -4.92 8.99
N LEU A 126 14.96 -4.37 7.78
CA LEU A 126 13.91 -4.67 6.80
C LEU A 126 14.08 -6.06 6.17
N ARG A 127 15.30 -6.54 5.94
CA ARG A 127 15.52 -7.94 5.56
C ARG A 127 14.95 -8.89 6.62
N SER A 128 15.17 -8.59 7.90
CA SER A 128 14.66 -9.35 9.03
C SER A 128 13.14 -9.27 9.15
N TYR A 129 12.57 -8.07 9.03
CA TYR A 129 11.12 -7.87 9.05
C TYR A 129 10.43 -8.60 7.89
N GLY A 130 11.01 -8.56 6.69
CA GLY A 130 10.52 -9.31 5.54
C GLY A 130 10.51 -10.83 5.77
N ARG A 131 11.43 -11.39 6.57
CA ARG A 131 11.36 -12.80 6.99
C ARG A 131 10.18 -13.04 7.94
N ARG A 132 10.01 -12.19 8.96
CA ARG A 132 8.87 -12.25 9.91
C ARG A 132 7.53 -12.18 9.19
N LEU A 133 7.36 -11.29 8.21
CA LEU A 133 6.14 -11.20 7.39
C LEU A 133 5.87 -12.51 6.65
N ARG A 134 6.90 -13.11 6.01
CA ARG A 134 6.77 -14.38 5.28
C ARG A 134 6.41 -15.57 6.19
N GLU A 135 6.92 -15.58 7.42
CA GLU A 135 6.60 -16.61 8.41
C GLU A 135 5.15 -16.51 8.93
N ASN A 136 4.53 -15.33 8.81
CA ASN A 136 3.18 -15.04 9.34
C ASN A 136 2.15 -14.75 8.24
N LEU A 137 2.34 -15.22 7.00
CA LEU A 137 1.44 -14.91 5.88
C LEU A 137 -0.01 -15.34 6.11
N GLU A 138 -0.24 -16.48 6.76
CA GLU A 138 -1.60 -16.95 7.04
C GLU A 138 -2.32 -16.04 8.04
N TYR A 139 -1.59 -15.50 9.02
CA TYR A 139 -2.14 -14.51 9.95
C TYR A 139 -2.59 -13.25 9.19
N TRP A 140 -1.73 -12.72 8.31
CA TRP A 140 -2.07 -11.56 7.48
C TRP A 140 -3.23 -11.86 6.52
N ARG A 141 -3.28 -13.05 5.92
CA ARG A 141 -4.40 -13.49 5.08
C ARG A 141 -5.71 -13.42 5.85
N GLN A 142 -5.77 -14.05 7.01
CA GLN A 142 -6.97 -14.06 7.86
C GLN A 142 -7.40 -12.67 8.29
N LEU A 143 -6.44 -11.80 8.60
CA LEU A 143 -6.72 -10.43 8.99
C LEU A 143 -7.33 -9.62 7.83
N THR A 144 -6.76 -9.74 6.63
CA THR A 144 -7.25 -9.01 5.46
C THR A 144 -8.64 -9.46 4.99
N ILE A 145 -9.01 -10.72 5.24
CA ILE A 145 -10.38 -11.22 5.00
C ILE A 145 -11.41 -10.42 5.82
N GLN A 146 -11.05 -9.95 7.02
CA GLN A 146 -11.94 -9.11 7.84
C GLN A 146 -12.23 -7.74 7.19
N GLU A 147 -11.35 -7.28 6.30
CA GLU A 147 -11.55 -6.09 5.46
C GLU A 147 -12.06 -6.44 4.05
N SER A 148 -12.63 -7.64 3.89
CA SER A 148 -13.24 -8.14 2.64
C SER A 148 -12.24 -8.42 1.49
N TYR A 149 -10.96 -8.67 1.79
CA TYR A 149 -10.06 -9.19 0.76
C TYR A 149 -10.42 -10.63 0.39
N ALA A 150 -10.73 -10.81 -0.89
CA ALA A 150 -10.71 -12.12 -1.51
C ALA A 150 -9.27 -12.59 -1.74
N TYR A 151 -9.10 -13.88 -2.02
CA TYR A 151 -7.80 -14.50 -2.23
C TYR A 151 -6.93 -13.79 -3.27
N ASN A 152 -7.53 -13.34 -4.38
CA ASN A 152 -6.81 -12.59 -5.42
C ASN A 152 -6.26 -11.23 -4.95
N ALA A 153 -7.00 -10.50 -4.12
CA ALA A 153 -6.61 -9.21 -3.57
C ALA A 153 -5.47 -9.38 -2.57
N PHE A 154 -5.52 -10.44 -1.76
CA PHE A 154 -4.44 -10.80 -0.86
C PHE A 154 -3.17 -11.17 -1.65
N LEU A 155 -3.27 -12.04 -2.66
CA LEU A 155 -2.12 -12.42 -3.48
C LEU A 155 -1.49 -11.23 -4.21
N GLY A 156 -2.30 -10.37 -4.84
CA GLY A 156 -1.79 -9.17 -5.51
C GLY A 156 -1.12 -8.19 -4.54
N SER A 157 -1.67 -8.04 -3.32
CA SER A 157 -1.03 -7.27 -2.27
C SER A 157 0.29 -7.88 -1.82
N LEU A 158 0.31 -9.21 -1.67
CA LEU A 158 1.48 -9.95 -1.23
C LEU A 158 2.64 -9.85 -2.22
N GLU A 159 2.37 -9.93 -3.53
CA GLU A 159 3.38 -9.75 -4.57
C GLU A 159 4.08 -8.39 -4.43
N ALA A 160 3.30 -7.31 -4.32
CA ALA A 160 3.84 -5.96 -4.14
C ALA A 160 4.64 -5.81 -2.83
N ILE A 161 4.17 -6.43 -1.74
CA ILE A 161 4.85 -6.39 -0.44
C ILE A 161 6.16 -7.18 -0.49
N LEU A 162 6.15 -8.41 -1.00
CA LEU A 162 7.33 -9.27 -0.98
C LEU A 162 8.46 -8.70 -1.84
N GLU A 163 8.13 -8.00 -2.93
CA GLU A 163 9.09 -7.35 -3.81
C GLU A 163 9.96 -6.33 -3.06
N ILE A 164 9.35 -5.45 -2.26
CA ILE A 164 10.10 -4.41 -1.53
C ILE A 164 10.99 -4.98 -0.41
N PHE A 165 10.78 -6.24 -0.03
CA PHE A 165 11.62 -6.97 0.93
C PHE A 165 12.60 -7.95 0.25
N GLN A 166 12.69 -7.96 -1.09
CA GLN A 166 13.71 -8.75 -1.78
C GLN A 166 15.10 -8.17 -1.54
N PRO A 167 16.15 -9.01 -1.41
CA PRO A 167 17.52 -8.54 -1.28
C PRO A 167 17.93 -7.60 -2.43
N SER A 168 17.57 -7.93 -3.67
CA SER A 168 17.88 -7.10 -4.86
C SER A 168 17.27 -5.70 -4.76
N TYR A 169 16.02 -5.60 -4.33
CA TYR A 169 15.35 -4.32 -4.13
C TYR A 169 16.03 -3.49 -3.04
N LEU A 170 16.29 -4.13 -1.88
CA LEU A 170 16.92 -3.46 -0.74
C LEU A 170 18.35 -3.00 -1.06
N ASP A 171 19.12 -3.81 -1.79
CA ASP A 171 20.47 -3.48 -2.24
C ASP A 171 20.46 -2.28 -3.21
N MET A 172 19.53 -2.27 -4.17
CA MET A 172 19.31 -1.15 -5.09
C MET A 172 18.97 0.13 -4.34
N ILE A 173 18.03 0.08 -3.39
CA ILE A 173 17.67 1.27 -2.60
C ILE A 173 18.82 1.71 -1.69
N GLN A 174 19.57 0.77 -1.12
CA GLN A 174 20.75 1.09 -0.33
C GLN A 174 21.78 1.87 -1.17
N GLU A 175 22.01 1.46 -2.41
CA GLU A 175 22.87 2.18 -3.35
C GLU A 175 22.36 3.60 -3.60
N TRP A 176 21.06 3.77 -3.88
CA TRP A 176 20.49 5.09 -4.18
C TRP A 176 20.46 6.06 -3.00
N LEU A 177 20.28 5.56 -1.78
CA LEU A 177 20.30 6.38 -0.56
C LEU A 177 21.73 6.64 -0.04
N SER A 178 22.73 5.93 -0.56
CA SER A 178 24.12 6.09 -0.13
C SER A 178 24.69 7.44 -0.59
N PRO A 179 25.59 8.06 0.21
CA PRO A 179 26.20 9.33 -0.17
C PRO A 179 26.93 9.26 -1.51
N THR A 180 26.59 10.13 -2.46
CA THR A 180 27.22 10.18 -3.78
C THR A 180 28.36 11.22 -3.80
N PRO A 181 29.63 10.83 -4.02
CA PRO A 181 30.74 11.77 -4.10
C PRO A 181 30.70 12.62 -5.39
N ARG A 182 31.30 13.82 -5.37
CA ARG A 182 31.46 14.70 -6.54
C ARG A 182 32.92 14.76 -6.97
N PHE A 183 33.16 14.43 -8.24
CA PHE A 183 34.50 14.36 -8.82
C PHE A 183 35.33 15.62 -8.56
N GLY A 184 36.60 15.43 -8.16
CA GLY A 184 37.56 16.52 -7.95
C GLY A 184 37.33 17.39 -6.71
N THR A 185 36.41 17.02 -5.80
CA THR A 185 36.10 17.79 -4.58
C THR A 185 35.82 16.88 -3.38
N ALA A 186 35.83 17.44 -2.16
CA ALA A 186 35.31 16.77 -0.96
C ALA A 186 33.77 16.86 -0.84
N ALA A 187 33.08 17.28 -1.90
CA ALA A 187 31.64 17.43 -1.89
C ALA A 187 30.93 16.09 -2.11
N ARG A 188 29.79 15.92 -1.46
CA ARG A 188 28.91 14.76 -1.62
C ARG A 188 27.44 15.14 -1.51
N ILE A 189 26.60 14.31 -2.08
CA ILE A 189 25.15 14.39 -2.00
C ILE A 189 24.70 13.33 -1.01
N GLU A 190 23.90 13.71 -0.03
CA GLU A 190 23.35 12.82 1.00
C GLU A 190 21.83 12.87 1.00
N HIS A 191 21.21 11.77 1.42
CA HIS A 191 19.79 11.69 1.74
C HIS A 191 19.62 11.67 3.26
N VAL A 192 18.83 12.60 3.78
CA VAL A 192 18.57 12.71 5.23
C VAL A 192 17.06 12.63 5.50
N PRO A 193 16.62 12.18 6.69
CA PRO A 193 15.20 12.15 7.02
C PRO A 193 14.57 13.55 6.92
N GLN A 194 13.31 13.58 6.51
CA GLN A 194 12.47 14.78 6.57
C GLN A 194 12.00 15.05 8.00
N GLY A 195 11.76 14.01 8.80
CA GLY A 195 11.32 14.15 10.18
C GLY A 195 10.18 13.19 10.54
N VAL A 196 9.12 13.74 11.14
CA VAL A 196 7.89 13.02 11.49
C VAL A 196 6.88 13.15 10.35
N PHE A 197 6.36 12.03 9.87
CA PHE A 197 5.28 11.99 8.88
C PHE A 197 3.92 11.71 9.55
N GLY A 198 2.93 12.53 9.22
CA GLY A 198 1.52 12.17 9.45
C GLY A 198 1.00 11.38 8.25
N VAL A 199 0.36 10.24 8.48
CA VAL A 199 -0.13 9.36 7.40
C VAL A 199 -1.64 9.19 7.51
N ILE A 200 -2.40 9.69 6.53
CA ILE A 200 -3.82 9.34 6.35
C ILE A 200 -3.90 8.15 5.39
N SER A 201 -4.15 6.94 5.93
CA SER A 201 -4.14 5.71 5.14
C SER A 201 -5.47 5.45 4.41
N PRO A 202 -5.47 4.66 3.31
CA PRO A 202 -6.67 4.36 2.55
C PRO A 202 -7.57 3.35 3.26
N GLN A 203 -8.80 3.18 2.76
CA GLN A 203 -9.79 2.19 3.24
C GLN A 203 -9.71 0.84 2.54
N ASN A 204 -9.15 0.79 1.33
CA ASN A 204 -9.23 -0.36 0.44
C ASN A 204 -7.92 -1.13 0.30
N SER A 205 -6.80 -0.51 0.66
CA SER A 205 -5.44 -0.97 0.33
C SER A 205 -4.46 -0.85 1.51
N SER A 206 -4.97 -0.96 2.74
CA SER A 206 -4.19 -0.76 3.97
C SER A 206 -2.96 -1.66 4.03
N PHE A 207 -3.08 -2.95 3.66
CA PHE A 207 -1.97 -3.89 3.76
C PHE A 207 -0.77 -3.50 2.87
N PRO A 208 -0.88 -3.45 1.54
CA PRO A 208 0.27 -3.12 0.69
C PRO A 208 0.74 -1.67 0.86
N MET A 209 -0.18 -0.70 0.93
CA MET A 209 0.19 0.72 0.97
C MET A 209 0.90 1.10 2.26
N LEU A 210 0.36 0.66 3.40
CA LEU A 210 0.97 1.01 4.67
C LEU A 210 2.31 0.26 4.84
N THR A 211 2.41 -0.99 4.39
CA THR A 211 3.70 -1.72 4.41
C THR A 211 4.77 -0.97 3.63
N GLN A 212 4.43 -0.43 2.46
CA GLN A 212 5.34 0.38 1.65
C GLN A 212 5.75 1.70 2.35
N ILE A 213 4.80 2.39 2.99
CA ILE A 213 5.07 3.62 3.76
C ILE A 213 6.01 3.35 4.93
N LEU A 214 5.70 2.35 5.75
CA LEU A 214 6.50 2.04 6.93
C LEU A 214 7.90 1.54 6.54
N HIS A 215 7.99 0.71 5.51
CA HIS A 215 9.26 0.31 4.89
C HIS A 215 10.08 1.53 4.45
N GLY A 216 9.44 2.47 3.75
CA GLY A 216 10.06 3.71 3.31
C GLY A 216 10.56 4.58 4.46
N ALA A 217 9.75 4.75 5.50
CA ALA A 217 10.08 5.50 6.71
C ALA A 217 11.31 4.91 7.43
N VAL A 218 11.38 3.59 7.57
CA VAL A 218 12.54 2.92 8.17
C VAL A 218 13.80 3.15 7.34
N LEU A 219 13.76 2.98 6.02
CA LEU A 219 14.94 3.23 5.17
C LEU A 219 15.42 4.68 5.21
N SER A 220 14.49 5.62 5.24
CA SER A 220 14.76 7.06 5.23
C SER A 220 14.99 7.66 6.62
N ALA A 221 14.88 6.85 7.68
CA ALA A 221 15.06 7.23 9.09
C ALA A 221 14.01 8.22 9.64
N ASN A 222 12.78 8.13 9.16
CA ASN A 222 11.66 8.96 9.61
C ASN A 222 10.81 8.24 10.65
N ALA A 223 10.14 9.01 11.51
CA ALA A 223 9.01 8.51 12.29
C ALA A 223 7.69 8.72 11.55
N VAL A 224 6.69 7.90 11.84
CA VAL A 224 5.37 7.90 11.22
C VAL A 224 4.26 7.78 12.26
N ILE A 225 3.24 8.61 12.12
CA ILE A 225 2.01 8.54 12.91
C ILE A 225 0.86 8.28 11.94
N VAL A 226 0.25 7.10 12.05
CA VAL A 226 -0.76 6.62 11.12
C VAL A 226 -2.15 6.89 11.68
N LYS A 227 -2.97 7.59 10.90
CA LYS A 227 -4.41 7.70 11.14
C LYS A 227 -5.14 6.81 10.14
N PRO A 228 -5.60 5.62 10.56
CA PRO A 228 -6.40 4.77 9.70
C PRO A 228 -7.86 5.24 9.61
N PRO A 229 -8.63 4.71 8.66
CA PRO A 229 -10.08 4.87 8.63
C PRO A 229 -10.72 4.21 9.85
N HIS A 230 -11.46 4.98 10.65
CA HIS A 230 -12.03 4.49 11.93
C HIS A 230 -12.98 3.28 11.81
N ARG A 231 -13.48 2.95 10.61
CA ARG A 231 -14.36 1.80 10.35
C ARG A 231 -13.65 0.59 9.72
N LEU A 232 -12.43 0.78 9.20
CA LEU A 232 -11.63 -0.21 8.48
C LEU A 232 -10.17 0.01 8.87
N ALA A 233 -9.83 -0.36 10.12
CA ALA A 233 -8.52 -0.10 10.70
C ALA A 233 -7.81 -1.38 11.17
N ILE A 234 -8.42 -2.57 11.08
CA ILE A 234 -7.90 -3.77 11.73
C ILE A 234 -6.53 -4.16 11.16
N VAL A 235 -6.38 -4.11 9.84
CA VAL A 235 -5.12 -4.42 9.16
C VAL A 235 -4.08 -3.34 9.44
N ALA A 236 -4.49 -2.07 9.37
CA ALA A 236 -3.58 -0.94 9.59
C ALA A 236 -3.02 -0.92 11.02
N LEU A 237 -3.87 -1.14 12.02
CA LEU A 237 -3.46 -1.18 13.43
C LEU A 237 -2.54 -2.36 13.71
N ALA A 238 -2.87 -3.56 13.20
CA ALA A 238 -2.02 -4.74 13.37
C ALA A 238 -0.64 -4.54 12.73
N LEU A 239 -0.56 -3.93 11.55
CA LEU A 239 0.71 -3.68 10.87
C LEU A 239 1.57 -2.64 11.61
N VAL A 240 0.96 -1.54 12.06
CA VAL A 240 1.64 -0.55 12.90
C VAL A 240 2.17 -1.20 14.17
N GLN A 241 1.35 -2.01 14.83
CA GLN A 241 1.72 -2.70 16.05
C GLN A 241 2.86 -3.70 15.82
N ASP A 242 2.72 -4.61 14.85
CA ASP A 242 3.71 -5.65 14.56
C ASP A 242 5.08 -5.06 14.19
N MET A 243 5.11 -4.02 13.36
CA MET A 243 6.36 -3.37 12.98
C MET A 243 6.96 -2.55 14.13
N ASN A 244 6.14 -1.87 14.94
CA ASN A 244 6.61 -1.16 16.12
C ASN A 244 7.22 -2.14 17.15
N GLU A 245 6.56 -3.25 17.45
CA GLU A 245 7.07 -4.30 18.32
C GLU A 245 8.38 -4.87 17.79
N PHE A 246 8.46 -5.19 16.50
CA PHE A 246 9.69 -5.67 15.87
C PHE A 246 10.86 -4.66 16.00
N LEU A 247 10.61 -3.38 15.80
CA LEU A 247 11.64 -2.34 15.95
C LEU A 247 12.10 -2.22 17.41
N GLN A 248 11.18 -2.32 18.38
CA GLN A 248 11.51 -2.33 19.81
C GLN A 248 12.32 -3.56 20.22
N GLU A 249 11.95 -4.76 19.73
CA GLU A 249 12.73 -6.00 19.92
C GLU A 249 14.17 -5.85 19.39
N CYS A 250 14.35 -5.07 18.32
CA CYS A 250 15.66 -4.74 17.74
C CYS A 250 16.39 -3.59 18.46
N GLY A 251 15.83 -3.04 19.54
CA GLY A 251 16.42 -1.96 20.32
C GLY A 251 16.34 -0.58 19.65
N MET A 252 15.41 -0.39 18.71
CA MET A 252 15.18 0.92 18.10
C MET A 252 14.34 1.83 19.03
N PRO A 253 14.42 3.16 18.88
CA PRO A 253 13.68 4.09 19.73
C PRO A 253 12.17 3.89 19.70
N GLU A 254 11.52 4.02 20.86
CA GLU A 254 10.07 4.10 20.97
C GLU A 254 9.54 5.35 20.26
N GLY A 255 8.36 5.26 19.64
CA GLY A 255 7.70 6.38 18.96
C GLY A 255 8.04 6.50 17.46
N LEU A 256 8.84 5.61 16.88
CA LEU A 256 9.10 5.58 15.44
C LEU A 256 7.85 5.29 14.61
N ILE A 257 7.02 4.36 15.06
CA ILE A 257 5.81 3.95 14.38
C ILE A 257 4.70 3.96 15.41
N SER A 258 3.66 4.74 15.16
CA SER A 258 2.48 4.79 16.02
C SER A 258 1.22 5.00 15.20
N SER A 259 0.07 4.83 15.83
CA SER A 259 -1.22 5.12 15.23
C SER A 259 -2.14 5.87 16.18
N LEU A 260 -3.10 6.58 15.61
CA LEU A 260 -4.21 7.16 16.35
C LEU A 260 -5.51 6.98 15.56
N VAL A 261 -6.55 6.47 16.22
CA VAL A 261 -7.85 6.28 15.59
C VAL A 261 -8.78 7.41 16.00
N TYR A 262 -9.17 8.20 15.00
CA TYR A 262 -10.12 9.29 15.19
C TYR A 262 -11.06 9.35 13.97
N PRO A 263 -12.36 9.66 14.14
CA PRO A 263 -13.28 9.67 13.01
C PRO A 263 -12.89 10.65 11.89
N ASN A 264 -12.63 11.91 12.24
CA ASN A 264 -12.41 12.99 11.28
C ASN A 264 -10.93 13.17 10.90
N ALA A 265 -10.57 12.85 9.66
CA ALA A 265 -9.20 13.01 9.19
C ALA A 265 -8.74 14.48 9.09
N THR A 266 -9.65 15.42 8.75
CA THR A 266 -9.31 16.84 8.64
C THR A 266 -8.90 17.40 10.00
N THR A 267 -9.64 17.10 11.06
CA THR A 267 -9.32 17.54 12.43
C THR A 267 -7.93 17.07 12.85
N VAL A 268 -7.61 15.79 12.63
CA VAL A 268 -6.27 15.24 12.93
C VAL A 268 -5.19 15.96 12.12
N MET A 269 -5.41 16.20 10.83
CA MET A 269 -4.45 16.94 10.00
C MET A 269 -4.24 18.36 10.51
N GLU A 270 -5.29 19.09 10.87
CA GLU A 270 -5.17 20.45 11.42
C GLU A 270 -4.32 20.48 12.69
N HIS A 271 -4.49 19.51 13.61
CA HIS A 271 -3.65 19.37 14.79
C HIS A 271 -2.20 19.03 14.43
N TRP A 272 -1.98 18.05 13.55
CA TRP A 272 -0.65 17.70 13.07
C TRP A 272 0.07 18.86 12.38
N LEU A 273 -0.66 19.73 11.70
CA LEU A 273 -0.14 20.90 11.00
C LEU A 273 0.08 22.11 11.91
N GLY A 274 -0.27 22.02 13.20
CA GLY A 274 -0.11 23.09 14.18
C GLY A 274 -1.15 24.22 14.06
N LEU A 275 -2.26 23.99 13.34
CA LEU A 275 -3.30 25.00 13.12
C LEU A 275 -4.15 25.28 14.37
N HIS A 276 -3.99 24.46 15.41
CA HIS A 276 -4.63 24.61 16.72
C HIS A 276 -3.70 25.18 17.81
N GLY A 277 -2.48 25.60 17.46
CA GLY A 277 -1.55 26.27 18.39
C GLY A 277 -0.69 25.35 19.26
N GLY A 278 -0.72 24.04 19.03
CA GLY A 278 0.15 23.07 19.70
C GLY A 278 1.65 23.28 19.35
N PRO A 279 2.58 23.03 20.29
CA PRO A 279 4.01 23.33 20.11
C PRO A 279 4.74 22.40 19.15
N ALA A 280 4.27 21.16 18.97
CA ALA A 280 4.83 20.18 18.04
C ALA A 280 3.92 20.00 16.83
N LYS A 281 4.53 19.73 15.68
CA LYS A 281 3.86 19.46 14.40
C LYS A 281 4.62 18.39 13.61
N ILE A 282 3.96 17.79 12.62
CA ILE A 282 4.61 16.91 11.64
C ILE A 282 5.51 17.72 10.71
N ASP A 283 6.50 17.05 10.12
CA ASP A 283 7.43 17.63 9.14
C ASP A 283 6.93 17.42 7.71
N ASN A 284 6.20 16.33 7.45
CA ASN A 284 5.53 16.12 6.17
C ASN A 284 4.25 15.25 6.30
N LEU A 285 3.38 15.27 5.30
CA LEU A 285 2.12 14.52 5.26
C LEU A 285 2.13 13.51 4.11
N ILE A 286 1.64 12.30 4.37
CA ILE A 286 1.21 11.35 3.34
C ILE A 286 -0.33 11.26 3.40
N PHE A 287 -1.00 11.57 2.30
CA PHE A 287 -2.45 11.42 2.19
C PHE A 287 -2.80 10.47 1.05
N ILE A 288 -3.56 9.42 1.37
CA ILE A 288 -4.10 8.51 0.36
C ILE A 288 -5.62 8.57 0.43
N GLY A 289 -6.28 8.95 -0.67
CA GLY A 289 -7.74 9.05 -0.67
C GLY A 289 -8.38 9.74 -1.87
N ASN A 290 -9.52 10.36 -1.63
CA ASN A 290 -10.37 10.91 -2.70
C ASN A 290 -9.83 12.25 -3.26
N SER A 291 -9.87 12.40 -4.58
CA SER A 291 -9.34 13.57 -5.30
C SER A 291 -10.13 14.86 -5.03
N ALA A 292 -11.42 14.78 -4.69
CA ALA A 292 -12.26 15.92 -4.36
C ALA A 292 -11.76 16.72 -3.14
N ARG A 293 -10.90 16.10 -2.31
CA ARG A 293 -10.29 16.77 -1.13
C ARG A 293 -8.94 17.39 -1.44
N ARG A 294 -8.40 17.25 -2.65
CA ARG A 294 -7.06 17.71 -3.05
C ARG A 294 -6.79 19.15 -2.62
N GLU A 295 -7.59 20.09 -3.10
CA GLU A 295 -7.39 21.53 -2.81
C GLU A 295 -7.47 21.85 -1.32
N GLN A 296 -8.39 21.21 -0.60
CA GLN A 296 -8.49 21.35 0.85
C GLN A 296 -7.21 20.89 1.54
N ILE A 297 -6.69 19.71 1.19
CA ILE A 297 -5.49 19.12 1.80
C ILE A 297 -4.27 19.97 1.50
N LEU A 298 -4.10 20.40 0.25
CA LEU A 298 -2.98 21.25 -0.16
C LEU A 298 -3.01 22.60 0.55
N SER A 299 -4.19 23.20 0.69
CA SER A 299 -4.37 24.44 1.46
C SER A 299 -3.98 24.24 2.93
N LEU A 300 -4.43 23.15 3.57
CA LEU A 300 -4.06 22.84 4.95
C LEU A 300 -2.55 22.65 5.10
N CYS A 301 -1.94 21.84 4.22
CA CYS A 301 -0.49 21.62 4.22
C CYS A 301 0.28 22.94 4.10
N HIS A 302 -0.11 23.82 3.16
CA HIS A 302 0.53 25.12 2.98
C HIS A 302 0.42 25.97 4.25
N GLN A 303 -0.76 26.04 4.87
CA GLN A 303 -0.95 26.78 6.14
C GLN A 303 -0.06 26.24 7.26
N GLY A 304 0.19 24.92 7.31
CA GLY A 304 1.12 24.29 8.25
C GLY A 304 2.61 24.39 7.86
N GLY A 305 2.93 24.95 6.69
CA GLY A 305 4.29 25.12 6.17
C GLY A 305 4.85 23.92 5.40
N ILE A 306 3.99 23.00 4.95
CA ILE A 306 4.36 21.83 4.13
C ILE A 306 4.02 22.11 2.67
N PHE A 307 5.04 22.24 1.83
CA PHE A 307 4.89 22.61 0.41
C PHE A 307 4.91 21.43 -0.56
N ASN A 308 5.39 20.25 -0.13
CA ASN A 308 5.44 19.05 -0.96
C ASN A 308 4.96 17.81 -0.19
N PRO A 309 3.66 17.76 0.19
CA PRO A 309 3.10 16.54 0.78
C PRO A 309 3.05 15.42 -0.26
N ILE A 310 3.13 14.17 0.18
CA ILE A 310 2.94 13.02 -0.69
C ILE A 310 1.44 12.74 -0.73
N ILE A 311 0.81 12.93 -1.89
CA ILE A 311 -0.62 12.63 -2.05
C ILE A 311 -0.81 11.59 -3.16
N GLU A 312 -1.58 10.56 -2.85
CA GLU A 312 -2.00 9.52 -3.79
C GLU A 312 -3.52 9.50 -3.84
N LEU A 313 -4.08 9.90 -4.98
CA LEU A 313 -5.51 10.09 -5.17
C LEU A 313 -6.09 9.10 -6.19
N GLU A 314 -7.31 9.36 -6.65
CA GLU A 314 -8.07 8.51 -7.56
C GLU A 314 -7.30 8.16 -8.85
N GLY A 315 -7.58 6.95 -9.35
CA GLY A 315 -7.00 6.41 -10.58
C GLY A 315 -8.07 5.98 -11.56
N VAL A 316 -8.08 6.56 -12.76
CA VAL A 316 -9.00 6.18 -13.86
C VAL A 316 -8.22 5.49 -14.97
N ASP A 317 -7.62 4.36 -14.57
CA ASP A 317 -6.67 3.61 -15.39
C ASP A 317 -7.29 3.09 -16.68
N ALA A 318 -6.49 3.13 -17.75
CA ALA A 318 -6.90 2.78 -19.10
C ALA A 318 -6.21 1.52 -19.61
N ALA A 319 -6.86 0.83 -20.55
CA ALA A 319 -6.24 -0.19 -21.37
C ALA A 319 -6.58 0.04 -22.84
N TYR A 320 -5.65 -0.27 -23.73
CA TYR A 320 -5.86 -0.24 -25.16
C TYR A 320 -5.50 -1.59 -25.79
N VAL A 321 -6.40 -2.10 -26.63
CA VAL A 321 -6.19 -3.34 -27.41
C VAL A 321 -6.18 -2.99 -28.90
N HIS A 322 -5.01 -3.14 -29.51
CA HIS A 322 -4.76 -2.83 -30.91
C HIS A 322 -5.19 -3.99 -31.82
N HIS A 323 -5.46 -3.70 -33.09
CA HIS A 323 -6.06 -4.66 -34.04
C HIS A 323 -5.09 -5.73 -34.59
N ASP A 324 -3.80 -5.62 -34.30
CA ASP A 324 -2.73 -6.47 -34.83
C ASP A 324 -2.47 -7.73 -33.98
N LEU A 325 -3.20 -7.89 -32.88
CA LEU A 325 -3.10 -9.06 -32.03
C LEU A 325 -3.66 -10.30 -32.74
N ASN A 326 -2.91 -11.39 -32.68
CA ASN A 326 -3.43 -12.70 -33.08
C ASN A 326 -4.41 -13.25 -32.02
N ALA A 327 -5.08 -14.36 -32.34
CA ALA A 327 -6.09 -14.96 -31.45
C ALA A 327 -5.55 -15.32 -30.05
N MET A 328 -4.32 -15.83 -29.95
CA MET A 328 -3.71 -16.17 -28.66
C MET A 328 -3.42 -14.92 -27.82
N ASP A 329 -2.91 -13.87 -28.46
CA ASP A 329 -2.63 -12.59 -27.81
C ASP A 329 -3.91 -11.90 -27.36
N LEU A 330 -4.98 -11.95 -28.16
CA LEU A 330 -6.31 -11.44 -27.79
C LEU A 330 -6.86 -12.16 -26.55
N GLN A 331 -6.80 -13.49 -26.52
CA GLN A 331 -7.25 -14.28 -25.37
C GLN A 331 -6.45 -13.95 -24.11
N ARG A 332 -5.13 -13.82 -24.24
CA ARG A 332 -4.25 -13.43 -23.13
C ARG A 332 -4.59 -12.02 -22.62
N ALA A 333 -4.75 -11.05 -23.52
CA ALA A 333 -5.13 -9.68 -23.17
C ALA A 333 -6.48 -9.66 -22.44
N ALA A 334 -7.47 -10.43 -22.91
CA ALA A 334 -8.78 -10.56 -22.28
C ALA A 334 -8.68 -11.10 -20.84
N GLN A 335 -7.87 -12.13 -20.60
CA GLN A 335 -7.65 -12.70 -19.26
C GLN A 335 -6.98 -11.70 -18.30
N LEU A 336 -5.96 -10.98 -18.78
CA LEU A 336 -5.24 -9.99 -17.98
C LEU A 336 -6.10 -8.77 -17.66
N ILE A 337 -6.87 -8.27 -18.63
CA ILE A 337 -7.85 -7.19 -18.44
C ILE A 337 -8.96 -7.65 -17.47
N ALA A 338 -9.42 -8.90 -17.59
CA ALA A 338 -10.39 -9.48 -16.68
C ALA A 338 -9.92 -9.48 -15.23
N HIS A 339 -8.68 -9.91 -15.01
CA HIS A 339 -8.04 -9.87 -13.71
C HIS A 339 -7.86 -8.44 -13.18
N ALA A 340 -7.36 -7.54 -14.02
CA ALA A 340 -7.15 -6.14 -13.67
C ALA A 340 -8.43 -5.43 -13.22
N LYS A 341 -9.56 -5.76 -13.85
CA LYS A 341 -10.85 -5.18 -13.46
C LYS A 341 -11.43 -5.79 -12.18
N ASN A 342 -11.31 -7.10 -12.03
CA ASN A 342 -12.02 -7.83 -10.98
C ASN A 342 -11.21 -8.01 -9.69
N LEU A 343 -9.93 -7.62 -9.65
CA LEU A 343 -9.15 -7.54 -8.41
C LEU A 343 -9.93 -6.73 -7.35
N ALA A 344 -10.14 -7.33 -6.18
CA ALA A 344 -10.96 -6.77 -5.10
C ALA A 344 -12.33 -6.23 -5.57
N ALA A 345 -12.98 -6.90 -6.52
CA ALA A 345 -14.23 -6.46 -7.16
C ALA A 345 -14.16 -5.04 -7.74
N GLY A 346 -13.00 -4.63 -8.27
CA GLY A 346 -12.76 -3.32 -8.88
C GLY A 346 -12.58 -2.18 -7.88
N GLN A 347 -12.33 -2.49 -6.60
CA GLN A 347 -12.20 -1.52 -5.51
C GLN A 347 -10.74 -1.18 -5.18
N MET A 348 -9.87 -1.15 -6.20
CA MET A 348 -8.48 -0.68 -6.06
C MET A 348 -8.27 0.58 -6.88
N CYS A 349 -7.41 1.49 -6.40
CA CYS A 349 -7.01 2.70 -7.15
C CYS A 349 -6.39 2.33 -8.51
N ILE A 350 -5.69 1.20 -8.58
CA ILE A 350 -5.08 0.65 -9.81
C ILE A 350 -5.99 -0.30 -10.62
N SER A 351 -7.23 -0.55 -10.18
CA SER A 351 -8.15 -1.37 -10.98
C SER A 351 -8.38 -0.70 -12.33
N LEU A 352 -8.63 -1.48 -13.39
CA LEU A 352 -8.93 -0.88 -14.70
C LEU A 352 -10.28 -0.14 -14.68
N LYS A 353 -10.36 1.08 -15.23
CA LYS A 353 -11.61 1.87 -15.26
C LYS A 353 -12.18 2.07 -16.65
N ARG A 354 -11.35 2.05 -17.69
CA ARG A 354 -11.79 2.27 -19.08
C ARG A 354 -10.98 1.45 -20.06
N LEU A 355 -11.66 0.90 -21.05
CA LEU A 355 -11.08 0.02 -22.05
C LEU A 355 -11.32 0.60 -23.45
N TYR A 356 -10.25 0.77 -24.21
CA TYR A 356 -10.28 1.17 -25.61
C TYR A 356 -9.94 -0.05 -26.46
N VAL A 357 -10.77 -0.37 -27.45
CA VAL A 357 -10.53 -1.52 -28.33
C VAL A 357 -10.71 -1.07 -29.77
N HIS A 358 -9.78 -1.44 -30.64
CA HIS A 358 -9.90 -1.14 -32.06
C HIS A 358 -11.15 -1.79 -32.67
N ALA A 359 -11.89 -1.04 -33.49
CA ALA A 359 -13.20 -1.42 -34.01
C ALA A 359 -13.18 -2.73 -34.82
N ASP A 360 -12.07 -3.03 -35.51
CA ASP A 360 -11.94 -4.25 -36.32
C ASP A 360 -11.95 -5.56 -35.50
N ILE A 361 -11.56 -5.49 -34.23
CA ILE A 361 -11.42 -6.67 -33.36
C ILE A 361 -12.36 -6.65 -32.16
N VAL A 362 -13.09 -5.55 -31.92
CA VAL A 362 -13.79 -5.35 -30.65
C VAL A 362 -14.84 -6.41 -30.37
N ASP A 363 -15.62 -6.86 -31.35
CA ASP A 363 -16.64 -7.89 -31.12
C ASP A 363 -16.02 -9.24 -30.76
N LEU A 364 -14.91 -9.61 -31.41
CA LEU A 364 -14.14 -10.81 -31.08
C LEU A 364 -13.51 -10.69 -29.68
N PHE A 365 -12.92 -9.54 -29.37
CA PHE A 365 -12.28 -9.31 -28.08
C PHE A 365 -13.29 -9.30 -26.92
N LEU A 366 -14.46 -8.69 -27.11
CA LEU A 366 -15.53 -8.68 -26.10
C LEU A 366 -16.06 -10.08 -25.82
N HIS A 367 -16.06 -10.97 -26.82
CA HIS A 367 -16.40 -12.39 -26.59
C HIS A 367 -15.39 -13.06 -25.65
N GLU A 368 -14.09 -12.95 -25.94
CA GLU A 368 -13.03 -13.50 -25.08
C GLU A 368 -13.05 -12.89 -23.67
N LEU A 369 -13.28 -11.58 -23.58
CA LEU A 369 -13.36 -10.87 -22.30
C LEU A 369 -14.57 -11.30 -21.48
N ALA A 370 -15.73 -11.51 -22.10
CA ALA A 370 -16.91 -12.03 -21.42
C ALA A 370 -16.68 -13.45 -20.87
N GLN A 371 -16.01 -14.33 -21.62
CA GLN A 371 -15.63 -15.66 -21.12
C GLN A 371 -14.71 -15.57 -19.89
N ALA A 372 -13.75 -14.64 -19.91
CA ALA A 372 -12.86 -14.42 -18.78
C ALA A 372 -13.61 -13.83 -17.56
N PHE A 373 -14.54 -12.90 -17.77
CA PHE A 373 -15.40 -12.32 -16.74
C PHE A 373 -16.34 -13.34 -16.09
N GLN A 374 -16.89 -14.29 -16.85
CA GLN A 374 -17.81 -15.32 -16.35
C GLN A 374 -17.21 -16.17 -15.22
N ARG A 375 -15.89 -16.25 -15.14
CA ARG A 375 -15.20 -17.03 -14.11
C ARG A 375 -15.34 -16.42 -12.73
N TYR A 376 -15.53 -15.12 -12.62
CA TYR A 376 -15.58 -14.42 -11.34
C TYR A 376 -16.95 -14.54 -10.68
N HIS A 377 -16.98 -14.89 -9.40
CA HIS A 377 -18.23 -15.12 -8.67
C HIS A 377 -18.09 -14.77 -7.19
N PRO A 378 -19.19 -14.45 -6.49
CA PRO A 378 -19.22 -14.43 -5.03
C PRO A 378 -18.82 -15.79 -4.44
N GLY A 379 -18.27 -15.79 -3.24
CA GLY A 379 -17.89 -17.03 -2.54
C GLY A 379 -17.23 -16.78 -1.21
N SER A 380 -16.83 -17.87 -0.55
CA SER A 380 -16.11 -17.81 0.73
C SER A 380 -14.73 -17.18 0.55
N LEU A 381 -14.45 -16.10 1.26
CA LEU A 381 -13.15 -15.42 1.19
C LEU A 381 -12.00 -16.25 1.77
N LEU A 382 -12.32 -17.34 2.49
CA LEU A 382 -11.34 -18.30 3.00
C LEU A 382 -10.81 -19.26 1.93
N ALA A 383 -11.57 -19.43 0.83
CA ALA A 383 -11.21 -20.35 -0.23
C ALA A 383 -10.05 -19.80 -1.07
N ASP A 384 -9.11 -20.67 -1.42
CA ASP A 384 -7.96 -20.35 -2.28
C ASP A 384 -8.36 -20.33 -3.76
N ASP A 385 -9.43 -19.57 -4.08
CA ASP A 385 -9.96 -19.40 -5.42
C ASP A 385 -9.72 -17.96 -5.91
N PRO A 386 -8.88 -17.75 -6.93
CA PRO A 386 -8.54 -16.41 -7.43
C PRO A 386 -9.71 -15.73 -8.17
N TYR A 387 -10.81 -16.43 -8.43
CA TYR A 387 -12.00 -15.87 -9.08
C TYR A 387 -13.08 -15.42 -8.09
N ILE A 388 -12.90 -15.67 -6.79
CA ILE A 388 -13.83 -15.17 -5.78
C ILE A 388 -13.78 -13.64 -5.71
N LEU A 389 -14.97 -13.04 -5.71
CA LEU A 389 -15.20 -11.62 -5.50
C LEU A 389 -15.59 -11.34 -4.06
N GLY A 390 -14.98 -10.31 -3.48
CA GLY A 390 -15.48 -9.70 -2.25
C GLY A 390 -16.76 -8.89 -2.48
N PRO A 391 -17.52 -8.55 -1.42
CA PRO A 391 -18.64 -7.63 -1.51
C PRO A 391 -18.17 -6.25 -2.00
N SER A 392 -19.06 -5.54 -2.70
CA SER A 392 -18.80 -4.19 -3.19
C SER A 392 -19.57 -3.15 -2.37
N ALA A 393 -18.87 -2.14 -1.86
CA ALA A 393 -19.49 -0.99 -1.22
C ALA A 393 -20.36 -0.16 -2.21
N TRP A 394 -20.24 -0.42 -3.51
CA TRP A 394 -20.95 0.25 -4.59
C TRP A 394 -22.11 -0.57 -5.15
N ALA A 395 -22.39 -1.77 -4.62
CA ALA A 395 -23.45 -2.65 -5.13
C ALA A 395 -24.82 -1.96 -5.23
N ALA A 396 -25.18 -1.16 -4.22
CA ALA A 396 -26.45 -0.42 -4.22
C ALA A 396 -26.52 0.71 -5.27
N LYS A 397 -25.38 1.21 -5.75
CA LYS A 397 -25.30 2.25 -6.78
C LYS A 397 -25.39 1.70 -8.20
N LEU A 398 -25.30 0.38 -8.39
CA LEU A 398 -25.27 -0.24 -9.72
C LEU A 398 -26.41 0.23 -10.63
N PRO A 399 -27.70 0.28 -10.22
CA PRO A 399 -28.78 0.71 -11.10
C PRO A 399 -28.56 2.12 -11.66
N GLN A 400 -28.17 3.07 -10.82
CA GLN A 400 -27.90 4.45 -11.22
C GLN A 400 -26.69 4.54 -12.16
N ILE A 401 -25.64 3.75 -11.93
CA ILE A 401 -24.46 3.72 -12.81
C ILE A 401 -24.86 3.23 -14.20
N LEU A 402 -25.65 2.16 -14.29
CA LEU A 402 -26.12 1.62 -15.57
C LEU A 402 -27.02 2.62 -16.30
N GLU A 403 -27.98 3.24 -15.58
CA GLU A 403 -28.87 4.25 -16.14
C GLU A 403 -28.09 5.44 -16.73
N ASN A 404 -27.05 5.92 -16.06
CA ASN A 404 -26.19 7.00 -16.57
C ASN A 404 -25.57 6.62 -17.92
N PHE A 405 -25.00 5.42 -18.04
CA PHE A 405 -24.40 4.95 -19.30
C PHE A 405 -25.45 4.74 -20.40
N GLU A 406 -26.59 4.14 -20.07
CA GLU A 406 -27.68 3.90 -21.03
C GLU A 406 -28.28 5.22 -21.55
N SER A 407 -28.36 6.24 -20.70
CA SER A 407 -28.82 7.58 -21.09
C SER A 407 -27.90 8.27 -22.12
N GLU A 408 -26.63 7.89 -22.15
CA GLU A 408 -25.63 8.33 -23.14
C GLU A 408 -25.54 7.40 -24.38
N GLY A 409 -26.44 6.41 -24.49
CA GLY A 409 -26.53 5.49 -25.63
C GLY A 409 -25.64 4.25 -25.55
N ALA A 410 -24.93 4.06 -24.43
CA ALA A 410 -24.15 2.86 -24.18
C ALA A 410 -25.06 1.65 -23.84
N ARG A 411 -24.50 0.45 -23.86
CA ARG A 411 -25.26 -0.80 -23.67
C ARG A 411 -24.53 -1.79 -22.78
N VAL A 412 -25.25 -2.36 -21.82
CA VAL A 412 -24.74 -3.51 -21.06
C VAL A 412 -24.60 -4.71 -22.01
N ARG A 413 -23.38 -5.21 -22.18
CA ARG A 413 -23.10 -6.41 -22.98
C ARG A 413 -23.03 -7.69 -22.17
N TRP A 414 -22.57 -7.56 -20.93
CA TRP A 414 -22.41 -8.66 -20.00
C TRP A 414 -22.59 -8.11 -18.58
N GLY A 415 -23.17 -8.91 -17.68
CA GLY A 415 -23.35 -8.53 -16.30
C GLY A 415 -24.54 -7.61 -16.05
N GLY A 416 -24.33 -6.58 -15.22
CA GLY A 416 -25.33 -5.57 -14.89
C GLY A 416 -26.28 -5.97 -13.76
N ARG A 417 -25.96 -7.02 -13.00
CA ARG A 417 -26.81 -7.51 -11.91
C ARG A 417 -26.11 -7.40 -10.56
N ARG A 418 -26.89 -7.07 -9.53
CA ARG A 418 -26.50 -7.30 -8.14
C ARG A 418 -26.65 -8.80 -7.85
N LEU A 419 -25.68 -9.38 -7.14
CA LEU A 419 -25.66 -10.79 -6.78
C LEU A 419 -25.68 -10.96 -5.26
N ASN A 420 -26.33 -12.02 -4.79
CA ASN A 420 -26.19 -12.49 -3.41
C ASN A 420 -24.91 -13.35 -3.25
N TYR A 421 -24.67 -13.84 -2.04
CA TYR A 421 -23.50 -14.67 -1.70
C TYR A 421 -23.38 -15.96 -2.55
N TRP A 422 -24.51 -16.48 -3.06
CA TRP A 422 -24.55 -17.69 -3.88
C TRP A 422 -24.38 -17.41 -5.38
N GLY A 423 -24.07 -16.16 -5.75
CA GLY A 423 -23.94 -15.75 -7.15
C GLY A 423 -25.27 -15.65 -7.89
N GLN A 424 -26.41 -15.64 -7.19
CA GLN A 424 -27.72 -15.51 -7.80
C GLN A 424 -28.13 -14.02 -7.86
N PRO A 425 -28.86 -13.59 -8.90
CA PRO A 425 -29.39 -12.23 -8.98
C PRO A 425 -30.25 -11.88 -7.78
N ASP A 426 -29.93 -10.77 -7.13
CA ASP A 426 -30.65 -10.25 -5.97
C ASP A 426 -30.57 -8.73 -5.95
N SER A 427 -31.72 -8.06 -6.00
CA SER A 427 -31.81 -6.60 -5.96
C SER A 427 -31.23 -5.98 -4.69
N GLN A 428 -31.06 -6.75 -3.60
CA GLN A 428 -30.42 -6.34 -2.35
C GLN A 428 -29.04 -6.98 -2.15
N GLY A 429 -28.55 -7.75 -3.13
CA GLY A 429 -27.26 -8.38 -3.10
C GLY A 429 -26.10 -7.40 -2.91
N GLY A 430 -25.09 -7.80 -2.12
CA GLY A 430 -23.89 -7.01 -1.83
C GLY A 430 -22.76 -7.16 -2.85
N TYR A 431 -22.96 -7.96 -3.89
CA TYR A 431 -21.96 -8.23 -4.93
C TYR A 431 -22.44 -7.66 -6.26
N ILE A 432 -21.51 -7.32 -7.14
CA ILE A 432 -21.79 -6.88 -8.50
C ILE A 432 -21.28 -7.96 -9.44
N GLU A 433 -22.15 -8.44 -10.33
CA GLU A 433 -21.72 -9.29 -11.43
C GLU A 433 -20.72 -8.52 -12.30
N PRO A 434 -19.56 -9.09 -12.66
CA PRO A 434 -18.62 -8.45 -13.57
C PRO A 434 -19.36 -7.90 -14.79
N THR A 435 -19.23 -6.60 -15.05
CA THR A 435 -20.09 -5.90 -16.00
C THR A 435 -19.29 -5.26 -17.12
N LEU A 436 -19.68 -5.52 -18.38
CA LEU A 436 -19.12 -4.87 -19.57
C LEU A 436 -20.16 -3.92 -20.14
N ILE A 437 -19.79 -2.64 -20.31
CA ILE A 437 -20.63 -1.61 -20.92
C ILE A 437 -19.98 -1.18 -22.22
N ASP A 438 -20.63 -1.44 -23.35
CA ASP A 438 -20.11 -1.17 -24.70
C ASP A 438 -20.80 0.02 -25.34
N HIS A 439 -20.26 0.48 -26.47
CA HIS A 439 -20.71 1.68 -27.18
C HIS A 439 -20.66 2.95 -26.32
N VAL A 440 -19.71 3.03 -25.39
CA VAL A 440 -19.47 4.28 -24.64
C VAL A 440 -18.83 5.29 -25.59
N ALA A 441 -19.41 6.48 -25.66
CA ALA A 441 -18.87 7.57 -26.47
C ALA A 441 -17.48 7.99 -25.94
N PRO A 442 -16.49 8.24 -26.82
CA PRO A 442 -15.12 8.55 -26.39
C PRO A 442 -15.01 9.85 -25.58
N ASP A 443 -15.95 10.78 -25.73
CA ASP A 443 -16.04 12.06 -25.02
C ASP A 443 -16.98 12.01 -23.80
N SER A 444 -17.50 10.82 -23.45
CA SER A 444 -18.36 10.64 -22.27
C SER A 444 -17.68 11.13 -20.99
N PRO A 445 -18.33 12.00 -20.18
CA PRO A 445 -17.78 12.43 -18.90
C PRO A 445 -17.64 11.28 -17.91
N LEU A 446 -18.40 10.19 -18.09
CA LEU A 446 -18.32 8.99 -17.26
C LEU A 446 -16.96 8.29 -17.37
N LEU A 447 -16.23 8.47 -18.49
CA LEU A 447 -14.86 7.96 -18.66
C LEU A 447 -13.82 8.73 -17.84
N LYS A 448 -14.21 9.85 -17.21
CA LYS A 448 -13.35 10.67 -16.34
C LYS A 448 -13.72 10.51 -14.86
N GLN A 449 -14.72 9.71 -14.54
CA GLN A 449 -15.17 9.45 -13.17
C GLN A 449 -14.63 8.12 -12.68
N GLU A 450 -14.24 8.05 -11.41
CA GLU A 450 -13.84 6.79 -10.81
C GLU A 450 -15.06 5.93 -10.47
N ILE A 451 -15.22 4.81 -11.19
CA ILE A 451 -16.18 3.76 -10.85
C ILE A 451 -15.45 2.70 -10.03
N PHE A 452 -15.63 2.77 -8.71
CA PHE A 452 -14.97 1.88 -7.74
C PHE A 452 -15.70 0.54 -7.60
N ALA A 453 -15.93 -0.11 -8.74
CA ALA A 453 -16.64 -1.38 -8.88
C ALA A 453 -16.13 -2.14 -10.12
N ASN A 454 -16.43 -3.43 -10.22
CA ASN A 454 -16.11 -4.30 -11.36
C ASN A 454 -17.04 -4.08 -12.58
N ILE A 455 -17.21 -2.81 -12.98
CA ILE A 455 -17.93 -2.34 -14.16
C ILE A 455 -16.94 -1.70 -15.14
N LEU A 456 -16.76 -2.28 -16.33
CA LEU A 456 -15.78 -1.84 -17.32
C LEU A 456 -16.47 -1.23 -18.57
N PRO A 457 -16.48 0.11 -18.70
CA PRO A 457 -16.87 0.78 -19.94
C PRO A 457 -15.84 0.55 -21.05
N ILE A 458 -16.37 0.33 -22.26
CA ILE A 458 -15.62 0.05 -23.48
C ILE A 458 -15.93 1.12 -24.54
N VAL A 459 -14.87 1.72 -25.06
CA VAL A 459 -14.89 2.63 -26.20
C VAL A 459 -14.37 1.88 -27.42
N ARG A 460 -15.17 1.91 -28.50
CA ARG A 460 -14.78 1.38 -29.82
C ARG A 460 -13.98 2.44 -30.56
N VAL A 461 -12.71 2.16 -30.86
CA VAL A 461 -11.80 3.09 -31.53
C VAL A 461 -11.81 2.82 -33.03
N THR A 462 -12.16 3.82 -33.84
CA THR A 462 -12.13 3.76 -35.31
C THR A 462 -10.98 4.53 -35.94
N GLY A 463 -10.31 5.41 -35.19
CA GLY A 463 -9.19 6.21 -35.67
C GLY A 463 -7.82 5.60 -35.40
N ASN A 464 -6.80 6.39 -35.72
CA ASN A 464 -5.39 6.02 -35.57
C ASN A 464 -4.92 6.08 -34.10
N ILE A 465 -3.65 5.72 -33.88
CA ILE A 465 -3.00 5.76 -32.56
C ILE A 465 -3.06 7.15 -31.92
N ASP A 466 -2.89 8.24 -32.69
CA ASP A 466 -2.96 9.61 -32.14
C ASP A 466 -4.32 9.90 -31.50
N GLN A 467 -5.40 9.38 -32.09
CA GLN A 467 -6.74 9.51 -31.52
C GLN A 467 -6.85 8.76 -30.19
N VAL A 468 -6.29 7.56 -30.09
CA VAL A 468 -6.21 6.78 -28.83
C VAL A 468 -5.44 7.55 -27.76
N VAL A 469 -4.30 8.12 -28.14
CA VAL A 469 -3.49 8.96 -27.25
C VAL A 469 -4.32 10.12 -26.71
N ASN A 470 -5.07 10.81 -27.56
CA ASN A 470 -5.93 11.91 -27.15
C ASN A 470 -7.02 11.44 -26.16
N TYR A 471 -7.71 10.33 -26.45
CA TYR A 471 -8.72 9.80 -25.53
C TYR A 471 -8.16 9.41 -24.17
N ILE A 472 -6.98 8.78 -24.15
CA ILE A 472 -6.33 8.41 -22.89
C ILE A 472 -5.88 9.66 -22.14
N ASN A 473 -5.22 10.61 -22.82
CA ASN A 473 -4.69 11.82 -22.20
C ASN A 473 -5.73 12.88 -21.81
N ASP A 474 -6.97 12.77 -22.28
CA ASP A 474 -8.08 13.68 -21.93
C ASP A 474 -8.67 13.40 -20.53
N CYS A 475 -8.28 12.28 -19.90
CA CYS A 475 -8.58 12.04 -18.50
C CYS A 475 -7.64 12.87 -17.60
N PRO A 476 -8.16 13.57 -16.57
CA PRO A 476 -7.32 14.33 -15.65
C PRO A 476 -6.49 13.44 -14.72
N PHE A 477 -6.74 12.14 -14.68
CA PHE A 477 -6.03 11.16 -13.87
C PHE A 477 -5.08 10.32 -14.73
N GLY A 478 -3.98 9.84 -14.14
CA GLY A 478 -2.98 9.10 -14.92
C GLY A 478 -2.05 8.24 -14.08
N ILE A 479 -2.58 7.30 -13.28
CA ILE A 479 -1.75 6.29 -12.60
C ILE A 479 -1.18 5.32 -13.63
N ARG A 480 -2.03 4.55 -14.29
CA ARG A 480 -1.58 3.48 -15.19
C ARG A 480 -2.31 3.46 -16.52
N THR A 481 -1.58 3.04 -17.55
CA THR A 481 -2.18 2.57 -18.81
C THR A 481 -1.53 1.27 -19.25
N SER A 482 -2.34 0.35 -19.77
CA SER A 482 -1.87 -0.92 -20.35
C SER A 482 -2.14 -0.97 -21.85
N ILE A 483 -1.14 -1.34 -22.64
CA ILE A 483 -1.22 -1.44 -24.09
C ILE A 483 -1.02 -2.89 -24.50
N PHE A 484 -1.91 -3.39 -25.35
CA PHE A 484 -1.79 -4.68 -26.00
C PHE A 484 -1.68 -4.46 -27.51
N ALA A 485 -0.46 -4.56 -28.05
CA ALA A 485 -0.12 -4.32 -29.45
C ALA A 485 1.19 -5.05 -29.83
N GLN A 486 1.39 -5.38 -31.11
CA GLN A 486 2.64 -5.95 -31.63
C GLN A 486 3.42 -4.99 -32.54
N ASP A 487 2.75 -3.97 -33.09
CA ASP A 487 3.31 -2.96 -34.00
C ASP A 487 4.30 -2.06 -33.24
N PRO A 488 5.61 -2.12 -33.58
CA PRO A 488 6.62 -1.30 -32.93
C PRO A 488 6.38 0.21 -33.07
N GLN A 489 5.80 0.66 -34.20
CA GLN A 489 5.54 2.09 -34.40
C GLN A 489 4.40 2.59 -33.52
N ALA A 490 3.33 1.81 -33.40
CA ALA A 490 2.24 2.09 -32.47
C ALA A 490 2.73 2.10 -31.02
N ILE A 491 3.50 1.08 -30.61
CA ILE A 491 4.06 0.97 -29.26
C ILE A 491 4.98 2.16 -28.94
N GLN A 492 5.87 2.53 -29.87
CA GLN A 492 6.76 3.68 -29.68
C GLN A 492 5.96 4.97 -29.51
N THR A 493 4.97 5.20 -30.38
CA THR A 493 4.11 6.39 -30.32
C THR A 493 3.37 6.47 -28.99
N LEU A 494 2.75 5.38 -28.55
CA LEU A 494 2.05 5.30 -27.26
C LEU A 494 3.01 5.54 -26.09
N THR A 495 4.21 4.97 -26.14
CA THR A 495 5.24 5.15 -25.10
C THR A 495 5.70 6.59 -24.98
N ASP A 496 5.90 7.27 -26.10
CA ASP A 496 6.43 8.64 -26.11
C ASP A 496 5.38 9.70 -25.75
N THR A 497 4.09 9.40 -25.96
CA THR A 497 3.03 10.42 -25.92
C THR A 497 2.03 10.27 -24.77
N LEU A 498 1.88 9.08 -24.20
CA LEU A 498 0.95 8.87 -23.08
C LEU A 498 1.43 9.54 -21.80
N ARG A 499 0.51 10.23 -21.12
CA ARG A 499 0.78 10.99 -19.90
C ARG A 499 0.31 10.23 -18.67
N VAL A 500 0.99 9.13 -18.38
CA VAL A 500 0.72 8.28 -17.21
C VAL A 500 1.97 8.05 -16.36
N GLY A 501 1.78 7.66 -15.09
CA GLY A 501 2.86 7.28 -14.19
C GLY A 501 3.50 5.96 -14.58
N THR A 502 2.67 4.96 -14.92
CA THR A 502 3.10 3.61 -15.32
C THR A 502 2.49 3.23 -16.66
N LEU A 503 3.31 2.76 -17.60
CA LEU A 503 2.88 2.18 -18.87
C LEU A 503 3.26 0.70 -18.91
N VAL A 504 2.28 -0.18 -19.10
CA VAL A 504 2.48 -1.63 -19.22
C VAL A 504 2.25 -2.05 -20.67
N ILE A 505 3.19 -2.75 -21.29
CA ILE A 505 3.07 -3.20 -22.69
C ILE A 505 3.04 -4.74 -22.71
N ASN A 506 1.96 -5.32 -23.23
CA ASN A 506 1.73 -6.77 -23.35
C ASN A 506 1.92 -7.55 -22.03
N GLY A 507 1.75 -6.87 -20.90
CA GLY A 507 2.00 -7.38 -19.55
C GLY A 507 0.74 -7.35 -18.69
N ASN A 508 0.90 -7.75 -17.42
CA ASN A 508 -0.19 -7.68 -16.44
C ASN A 508 -0.50 -6.21 -16.12
N PRO A 509 -1.73 -5.70 -16.36
CA PRO A 509 -2.08 -4.34 -15.99
C PRO A 509 -1.93 -4.03 -14.49
N LEU A 510 -1.87 -5.06 -13.65
CA LEU A 510 -1.67 -4.93 -12.21
C LEU A 510 -0.21 -5.06 -11.78
N ASP A 511 0.74 -5.20 -12.71
CA ASP A 511 2.16 -5.34 -12.39
C ASP A 511 2.66 -4.18 -11.50
N CYS A 512 3.21 -4.55 -10.36
CA CYS A 512 3.78 -3.66 -9.35
C CYS A 512 5.24 -4.06 -9.02
N SER A 513 5.88 -4.88 -9.86
CA SER A 513 7.29 -5.30 -9.73
C SER A 513 8.26 -4.10 -9.71
N ILE A 514 7.84 -2.99 -10.30
CA ILE A 514 8.42 -1.67 -10.08
C ILE A 514 7.36 -0.91 -9.29
N GLN A 515 7.70 -0.42 -8.10
CA GLN A 515 6.79 0.32 -7.23
C GLN A 515 5.94 1.32 -8.03
N ILE A 516 4.68 1.52 -7.59
CA ILE A 516 3.76 2.47 -8.21
C ILE A 516 4.48 3.81 -8.39
N ALA A 517 4.85 4.12 -9.63
CA ALA A 517 5.22 5.47 -9.99
C ALA A 517 3.95 6.31 -9.82
N GLY A 518 4.03 7.36 -9.01
CA GLY A 518 2.91 8.27 -8.76
C GLY A 518 2.21 8.65 -10.07
N GLY A 519 0.91 8.92 -10.01
CA GLY A 519 0.14 9.27 -11.20
C GLY A 519 0.56 10.60 -11.83
N ARG A 520 -0.10 10.97 -12.93
CA ARG A 520 -0.06 12.33 -13.49
C ARG A 520 -1.38 13.06 -13.24
N GLY A 521 -1.36 14.37 -13.43
CA GLY A 521 -2.55 15.21 -13.38
C GLY A 521 -3.11 15.35 -11.95
N GLN A 522 -4.38 15.01 -11.77
CA GLN A 522 -5.08 15.14 -10.49
C GLN A 522 -4.82 13.99 -9.50
N THR A 523 -4.15 12.91 -9.92
CA THR A 523 -3.85 11.78 -9.02
C THR A 523 -2.79 12.15 -7.96
N THR A 524 -1.74 12.86 -8.33
CA THR A 524 -0.62 13.20 -7.42
C THR A 524 -0.22 14.66 -7.59
N LEU A 525 0.66 15.15 -6.71
CA LEU A 525 1.11 16.55 -6.73
C LEU A 525 2.10 16.85 -7.86
N ASP A 526 2.99 15.91 -8.17
CA ASP A 526 3.94 15.99 -9.27
C ASP A 526 4.11 14.60 -9.92
N GLN A 527 4.86 14.53 -11.03
CA GLN A 527 5.11 13.29 -11.76
C GLN A 527 5.99 12.28 -10.97
N ASN A 528 6.47 12.64 -9.78
CA ASN A 528 7.47 11.90 -9.01
C ASN A 528 7.05 11.58 -7.57
N ALA A 529 5.91 12.09 -7.09
CA ALA A 529 5.39 11.90 -5.75
C ALA A 529 4.99 10.43 -5.62
N ARG A 530 5.97 9.64 -5.20
CA ARG A 530 5.86 8.20 -4.95
C ARG A 530 5.98 8.00 -3.46
N ILE A 531 5.38 6.94 -2.96
CA ILE A 531 5.71 6.42 -1.64
C ILE A 531 7.05 5.69 -1.76
N TRP A 532 8.12 6.48 -1.88
CA TRP A 532 9.48 6.01 -2.09
C TRP A 532 10.41 6.53 -1.00
N PRO A 533 11.40 5.75 -0.55
CA PRO A 533 12.37 6.21 0.44
C PRO A 533 13.10 7.49 0.03
N LEU A 534 13.30 7.70 -1.28
CA LEU A 534 13.91 8.92 -1.83
C LEU A 534 13.01 10.14 -1.63
N ASP A 535 11.71 10.01 -1.92
CA ASP A 535 10.72 11.08 -1.77
C ASP A 535 10.36 11.35 -0.30
N MET A 536 10.64 10.39 0.59
CA MET A 536 10.60 10.54 2.05
C MET A 536 11.92 11.10 2.64
N SER A 537 12.89 11.47 1.81
CA SER A 537 14.17 12.03 2.25
C SER A 537 14.37 13.45 1.71
N LEU A 538 15.24 14.23 2.36
CA LEU A 538 15.75 15.49 1.82
C LEU A 538 17.12 15.25 1.21
N ARG A 539 17.32 15.78 0.01
CA ARG A 539 18.64 15.84 -0.62
C ARG A 539 19.44 16.98 -0.02
N ARG A 540 20.60 16.66 0.54
CA ARG A 540 21.55 17.63 1.10
C ARG A 540 22.88 17.55 0.37
N VAL A 541 23.42 18.69 -0.05
CA VAL A 541 24.80 18.78 -0.53
C VAL A 541 25.70 19.14 0.64
N VAL A 542 26.71 18.31 0.88
CA VAL A 542 27.75 18.59 1.87
C VAL A 542 29.03 18.89 1.11
N THR A 543 29.53 20.11 1.22
CA THR A 543 30.82 20.53 0.64
C THR A 543 31.87 20.63 1.74
N GLY A 544 33.06 20.07 1.50
CA GLY A 544 34.21 20.25 2.38
C GLY A 544 35.33 21.07 1.73
N GLY A 545 36.12 21.77 2.54
CA GLY A 545 37.47 22.23 2.15
C GLY A 545 38.46 21.06 2.08
N GLN A 546 39.71 21.32 1.67
CA GLN A 546 40.77 20.30 1.53
C GLN A 546 41.10 19.48 2.81
N ASN A 547 40.52 19.85 3.96
CA ASN A 547 40.71 19.20 5.26
C ASN A 547 39.44 18.56 5.84
N VAL A 548 38.39 18.34 5.04
CA VAL A 548 37.22 17.60 5.52
C VAL A 548 37.51 16.12 5.38
N HIS A 549 37.95 15.52 6.49
CA HIS A 549 38.08 14.07 6.59
C HIS A 549 36.76 13.41 6.22
N THR A 550 36.81 12.46 5.29
CA THR A 550 35.63 11.64 4.97
C THR A 550 35.17 10.91 6.25
N LEU A 551 33.88 10.60 6.34
CA LEU A 551 33.34 9.87 7.50
C LEU A 551 34.04 8.51 7.66
N GLN A 552 34.49 7.90 6.56
CA GLN A 552 35.40 6.75 6.55
C GLN A 552 36.79 7.05 7.13
N GLU A 553 37.43 8.17 6.79
CA GLU A 553 38.69 8.58 7.43
C GLU A 553 38.53 8.85 8.93
N ILE A 554 37.39 9.40 9.36
CA ILE A 554 37.08 9.61 10.78
C ILE A 554 36.84 8.27 11.47
N LEU A 555 36.12 7.33 10.85
CA LEU A 555 35.87 5.99 11.39
C LEU A 555 37.14 5.13 11.42
N HIS A 556 38.04 5.28 10.45
CA HIS A 556 39.37 4.65 10.47
C HIS A 556 40.31 5.26 11.51
N ARG A 557 40.10 6.53 11.89
CA ARG A 557 40.88 7.22 12.94
C ARG A 557 40.24 7.14 14.32
N SER A 558 38.98 6.74 14.41
CA SER A 558 38.30 6.51 15.68
C SER A 558 38.78 5.19 16.26
N PRO A 559 39.16 5.13 17.56
CA PRO A 559 39.42 3.85 18.18
C PRO A 559 38.18 2.96 18.04
N PRO A 560 38.34 1.63 17.88
CA PRO A 560 37.19 0.73 17.78
C PRO A 560 36.26 0.97 18.97
N PRO A 561 34.93 0.87 18.78
CA PRO A 561 33.99 1.02 19.88
C PRO A 561 34.42 0.08 21.00
N ARG A 562 34.63 0.62 22.21
CA ARG A 562 34.87 -0.21 23.39
C ARG A 562 33.74 -1.22 23.44
N ALA A 563 34.08 -2.51 23.33
CA ALA A 563 33.14 -3.59 23.43
C ALA A 563 32.27 -3.37 24.68
N LEU A 564 30.96 -3.19 24.48
CA LEU A 564 29.95 -3.32 25.52
C LEU A 564 29.82 -4.80 25.85
N ILE A 565 30.86 -5.37 26.45
CA ILE A 565 30.81 -6.64 27.15
C ILE A 565 31.47 -6.37 28.49
N SER A 566 30.65 -5.99 29.47
CA SER A 566 31.01 -6.12 30.87
C SER A 566 31.11 -7.62 31.17
N ASP A 567 32.33 -8.14 31.21
CA ASP A 567 32.62 -9.44 31.79
C ASP A 567 32.53 -9.30 33.32
N PRO A 568 31.55 -9.94 34.00
CA PRO A 568 31.42 -9.84 35.44
C PRO A 568 32.36 -10.86 36.09
N GLY A 569 33.66 -10.58 36.10
CA GLY A 569 34.60 -11.43 36.87
C GLY A 569 36.05 -11.34 36.45
N GLY A 570 36.79 -10.34 36.95
CA GLY A 570 38.25 -10.33 36.83
C GLY A 570 38.89 -9.35 37.81
N GLN A 571 39.56 -9.86 38.84
CA GLN A 571 40.26 -9.08 39.87
C GLN A 571 41.38 -8.19 39.29
N PRO A 572 41.71 -7.05 39.96
CA PRO A 572 42.73 -6.13 39.47
C PRO A 572 44.14 -6.62 39.83
N GLY A 573 44.94 -6.94 38.81
CA GLY A 573 46.33 -7.33 39.02
C GLY A 573 47.19 -7.20 37.76
N SER A 574 48.25 -6.39 37.89
CA SER A 574 49.45 -6.30 37.04
C SER A 574 49.38 -5.52 35.71
N LYS A 575 50.10 -4.39 35.69
CA LYS A 575 50.72 -3.83 34.46
C LYS A 575 51.74 -4.85 33.93
N PRO A 576 52.01 -4.87 32.61
CA PRO A 576 53.31 -4.36 32.21
C PRO A 576 53.42 -3.67 30.82
N HIS A 577 54.43 -2.81 30.78
CA HIS A 577 55.36 -2.47 29.69
C HIS A 577 54.91 -1.95 28.32
N ALA A 578 55.41 -0.74 28.06
CA ALA A 578 55.64 -0.16 26.73
C ALA A 578 56.75 -0.90 25.97
N SER A 579 56.53 -1.12 24.68
CA SER A 579 57.59 -1.20 23.68
C SER A 579 57.12 -0.62 22.34
N ARG A 580 57.98 0.23 21.78
CA ARG A 580 57.93 0.88 20.47
C ARG A 580 58.15 -0.12 19.31
N GLN A 581 57.83 0.37 18.10
CA GLN A 581 58.20 -0.13 16.75
C GLN A 581 57.38 -1.35 16.30
N GLU A 582 56.82 -1.39 15.08
CA GLU A 582 57.45 -1.12 13.78
C GLU A 582 56.41 -0.82 12.67
N GLN A 583 56.79 0.03 11.71
CA GLN A 583 56.12 0.20 10.41
C GLN A 583 56.37 -1.02 9.53
N VAL A 584 55.36 -1.53 8.81
CA VAL A 584 55.54 -2.10 7.45
C VAL A 584 54.23 -1.98 6.66
N VAL A 585 54.32 -1.20 5.56
CA VAL A 585 53.56 -1.13 4.29
C VAL A 585 52.03 -1.19 4.31
#